data_AF-A0A416MFF6-F1
#
_entry.id   AF-A0A416MFF6-F1
#
_cell.length_a   1.000
_cell.length_b   1.000
_cell.length_c   1.000
_cell.angle_alpha   90.00
_cell.angle_beta   90.00
_cell.angle_gamma   90.00
#
_symmetry.space_group_name_H-M   'P 1'
#
loop_
_entity.id
_entity.type
_entity.pdbx_description
1 polymer ?
#
loop_
_entity_poly.entity_id
_entity_poly.type
_entity_poly.pdbx_seq_one_letter_code
_entity_poly.pdbx_strand_id
1 'polypeptide(L)'
;MIELGKMQTLTVLRIKDFGVYLGHEGEKESVLLPRKQVPQGTKEGDEIEVFVYKDSMDRIISTTRRPLLVMDEMAVLTVKEKTRIGAFLDWGLEKDLLLPFKEQTVPVRRGEHCLVALYLDKSKRLCATMKVYERLHSDSPYQKGDQVTGTVYRVNPEIGVFVAVDNRYFGLIPKKEIYDNYRTGDQVNARVTEVRSDGKLNLAVRDKAYLQMDTDSETILNAMESFGGYLPFGEKAEPDKIKRELKMSKNAFKRALGHLLKEGKIEIGENRIEYRKEK
;
A
#
# COMPACT_ATOMS: atom_id res chain seq x y z
N MET A 1 6.02 -20.31 -23.52
CA MET A 1 6.47 -18.95 -23.90
C MET A 1 6.77 -18.16 -22.63
N ILE A 2 7.99 -17.62 -22.54
CA ILE A 2 8.43 -16.88 -21.37
C ILE A 2 7.85 -15.46 -21.38
N GLU A 3 7.13 -15.07 -20.32
CA GLU A 3 6.44 -13.78 -20.26
C GLU A 3 7.25 -12.69 -19.53
N LEU A 4 7.48 -11.55 -20.19
CA LEU A 4 8.14 -10.38 -19.57
C LEU A 4 7.21 -9.67 -18.58
N GLY A 5 7.74 -9.33 -17.41
CA GLY A 5 7.03 -8.60 -16.36
C GLY A 5 6.13 -9.46 -15.49
N LYS A 6 6.20 -10.80 -15.57
CA LYS A 6 5.40 -11.71 -14.76
C LYS A 6 6.27 -12.62 -13.90
N MET A 7 5.70 -13.03 -12.75
CA MET A 7 6.18 -14.21 -12.03
C MET A 7 5.71 -15.45 -12.78
N GLN A 8 6.61 -16.39 -12.99
CA GLN A 8 6.30 -17.66 -13.65
C GLN A 8 7.27 -18.74 -13.20
N THR A 9 6.78 -19.98 -13.16
CA THR A 9 7.61 -21.14 -12.86
C THR A 9 8.25 -21.65 -14.14
N LEU A 10 9.58 -21.79 -14.13
CA LEU A 10 10.37 -22.29 -15.26
C LEU A 10 11.28 -23.43 -14.82
N THR A 11 11.55 -24.36 -15.73
CA THR A 11 12.40 -25.53 -15.50
C THR A 11 13.86 -25.22 -15.77
N VAL A 12 14.77 -25.72 -14.94
CA VAL A 12 16.21 -25.64 -15.14
C VAL A 12 16.62 -26.54 -16.30
N LEU A 13 16.94 -25.94 -17.44
CA LEU A 13 17.33 -26.66 -18.64
C LEU A 13 18.83 -26.95 -18.69
N ARG A 14 19.66 -26.01 -18.19
CA ARG A 14 21.13 -26.10 -18.23
C ARG A 14 21.78 -25.34 -17.08
N ILE A 15 22.78 -25.94 -16.46
CA ILE A 15 23.61 -25.29 -15.43
C ILE A 15 24.95 -24.81 -16.03
N LYS A 16 25.36 -23.59 -15.67
CA LYS A 16 26.65 -22.98 -16.02
C LYS A 16 27.29 -22.33 -14.80
N ASP A 17 28.59 -22.04 -14.90
CA ASP A 17 29.33 -21.43 -13.77
C ASP A 17 28.81 -20.06 -13.34
N PHE A 18 28.16 -19.33 -14.24
CA PHE A 18 27.62 -17.99 -14.00
C PHE A 18 26.12 -17.95 -13.71
N GLY A 19 25.42 -19.08 -13.74
CA GLY A 19 23.98 -19.16 -13.49
C GLY A 19 23.32 -20.35 -14.15
N VAL A 20 21.99 -20.37 -14.14
CA VAL A 20 21.19 -21.44 -14.76
C VAL A 20 20.29 -20.87 -15.85
N TYR A 21 20.11 -21.63 -16.93
CA TYR A 21 19.15 -21.29 -17.97
C TYR A 21 17.81 -21.96 -17.66
N LEU A 22 16.78 -21.14 -17.53
CA LEU A 22 15.41 -21.54 -17.24
C LEU A 22 14.56 -21.44 -18.51
N GLY A 23 13.63 -22.36 -18.71
CA GLY A 23 12.67 -22.32 -19.81
C GLY A 23 11.57 -23.35 -19.63
N HIS A 24 10.73 -23.52 -20.65
CA HIS A 24 9.78 -24.64 -20.68
C HIS A 24 10.43 -25.87 -21.30
N GLU A 25 10.10 -27.05 -20.80
CA GLU A 25 10.57 -28.30 -21.39
C GLU A 25 10.20 -28.40 -22.88
N GLY A 26 11.16 -28.80 -23.71
CA GLY A 26 10.97 -28.92 -25.16
C GLY A 26 10.99 -27.60 -25.95
N GLU A 27 11.01 -26.44 -25.28
CA GLU A 27 11.18 -25.13 -25.95
C GLU A 27 12.67 -24.75 -26.08
N LYS A 28 13.03 -24.07 -27.18
CA LYS A 28 14.39 -23.52 -27.36
C LYS A 28 14.61 -22.22 -26.58
N GLU A 29 13.52 -21.54 -26.23
CA GLU A 29 13.58 -20.27 -25.51
C GLU A 29 14.04 -20.51 -24.07
N SER A 30 15.03 -19.74 -23.62
CA SER A 30 15.49 -19.80 -22.23
C SER A 30 16.00 -18.45 -21.75
N VAL A 31 15.90 -18.22 -20.45
CA VAL A 31 16.32 -17.01 -19.76
C VAL A 31 17.34 -17.36 -18.68
N LEU A 32 18.34 -16.49 -18.48
CA LEU A 32 19.37 -16.70 -17.46
C LEU A 32 18.87 -16.25 -16.08
N LEU A 33 18.97 -17.13 -15.09
CA LEU A 33 18.95 -16.80 -13.67
C LEU A 33 20.40 -16.70 -13.17
N PRO A 34 20.90 -15.51 -12.75
CA PRO A 34 22.27 -15.34 -12.31
C PRO A 34 22.62 -16.19 -11.09
N ARG A 35 23.85 -16.71 -11.02
CA ARG A 35 24.33 -17.60 -9.94
C ARG A 35 24.03 -17.11 -8.52
N LYS A 36 24.11 -15.80 -8.27
CA LYS A 36 23.81 -15.21 -6.96
C LYS A 36 22.38 -15.43 -6.46
N GLN A 37 21.48 -15.77 -7.37
CA GLN A 37 20.04 -15.93 -7.13
C GLN A 37 19.57 -17.38 -7.28
N VAL A 38 20.48 -18.29 -7.63
CA VAL A 38 20.18 -19.72 -7.78
C VAL A 38 20.08 -20.35 -6.40
N PRO A 39 18.96 -21.01 -6.05
CA PRO A 39 18.83 -21.75 -4.80
C PRO A 39 19.95 -22.79 -4.62
N GLN A 40 20.36 -23.03 -3.38
CA GLN A 40 21.41 -24.01 -3.11
C GLN A 40 20.93 -25.41 -3.45
N GLY A 41 21.74 -26.17 -4.18
CA GLY A 41 21.44 -27.56 -4.54
C GLY A 41 20.56 -27.74 -5.77
N THR A 42 20.22 -26.67 -6.50
CA THR A 42 19.50 -26.72 -7.77
C THR A 42 20.16 -27.67 -8.78
N LYS A 43 19.34 -28.52 -9.40
CA LYS A 43 19.71 -29.49 -10.45
C LYS A 43 18.94 -29.20 -11.74
N GLU A 44 19.39 -29.81 -12.83
CA GLU A 44 18.62 -29.82 -14.08
C GLU A 44 17.30 -30.58 -13.89
N GLY A 45 16.22 -30.04 -14.45
CA GLY A 45 14.85 -30.52 -14.24
C GLY A 45 14.12 -29.88 -13.06
N ASP A 46 14.80 -29.17 -12.15
CA ASP A 46 14.13 -28.47 -11.06
C ASP A 46 13.28 -27.30 -11.58
N GLU A 47 12.17 -27.03 -10.92
CA GLU A 47 11.32 -25.88 -11.20
C GLU A 47 11.64 -24.71 -10.26
N ILE A 48 11.71 -23.51 -10.83
CA ILE A 48 11.99 -22.28 -10.07
C ILE A 48 10.99 -21.20 -10.48
N GLU A 49 10.31 -20.62 -9.50
CA GLU A 49 9.50 -19.42 -9.69
C GLU A 49 10.41 -18.20 -9.84
N VAL A 50 10.27 -17.49 -10.95
CA VAL A 50 11.08 -16.32 -11.28
C VAL A 50 10.27 -15.19 -11.89
N PHE A 51 10.71 -13.96 -11.64
CA PHE A 51 10.30 -12.78 -12.41
C PHE A 51 11.21 -12.62 -13.63
N VAL A 52 10.63 -12.40 -14.81
CA VAL A 52 11.41 -12.17 -16.03
C VAL A 52 11.35 -10.71 -16.46
N TYR A 53 12.53 -10.09 -16.66
CA TYR A 53 12.66 -8.67 -16.95
C TYR A 53 13.86 -8.39 -17.88
N LYS A 54 14.15 -7.11 -18.11
CA LYS A 54 15.32 -6.67 -18.88
C LYS A 54 16.35 -6.00 -17.98
N ASP A 55 17.60 -6.43 -18.08
CA ASP A 55 18.72 -5.82 -17.36
C ASP A 55 19.10 -4.43 -17.93
N SER A 56 20.21 -3.86 -17.46
CA SER A 56 20.75 -2.58 -17.95
C SER A 56 21.24 -2.63 -19.41
N MET A 57 21.49 -3.83 -19.94
CA MET A 57 21.94 -4.07 -21.32
C MET A 57 20.78 -4.50 -22.24
N ASP A 58 19.53 -4.32 -21.81
CA ASP A 58 18.30 -4.72 -22.50
C ASP A 58 18.18 -6.22 -22.80
N ARG A 59 18.95 -7.06 -22.09
CA ARG A 59 18.89 -8.53 -22.21
C ARG A 59 17.79 -9.08 -21.31
N ILE A 60 17.05 -10.07 -21.81
CA ILE A 60 16.06 -10.79 -21.02
C ILE A 60 16.80 -11.63 -19.96
N ILE A 61 16.43 -11.43 -18.70
CA ILE A 61 17.03 -12.08 -17.53
C ILE A 61 15.92 -12.41 -16.52
N SER A 62 16.20 -13.32 -15.60
CA SER A 62 15.26 -13.70 -14.56
C SER A 62 15.83 -13.47 -13.16
N THR A 63 14.94 -13.34 -12.19
CA THR A 63 15.27 -13.15 -10.76
C THR A 63 14.28 -13.92 -9.90
N THR A 64 14.76 -14.54 -8.81
CA THR A 64 13.89 -15.16 -7.79
C THR A 64 13.31 -14.11 -6.84
N ARG A 65 13.74 -12.84 -6.95
CA ARG A 65 13.18 -11.74 -6.17
C ARG A 65 11.87 -11.29 -6.80
N ARG A 66 10.77 -11.36 -6.04
CA ARG A 66 9.51 -10.72 -6.42
C ARG A 66 9.67 -9.19 -6.36
N PRO A 67 9.46 -8.44 -7.45
CA PRO A 67 9.43 -6.99 -7.41
C PRO A 67 8.20 -6.49 -6.63
N LEU A 68 8.21 -5.19 -6.29
CA LEU A 68 7.05 -4.53 -5.66
C LEU A 68 5.86 -4.38 -6.61
N LEU A 69 6.08 -4.55 -7.92
CA LEU A 69 5.07 -4.44 -8.96
C LEU A 69 5.34 -5.44 -10.07
N VAL A 70 4.33 -6.23 -10.43
CA VAL A 70 4.36 -7.13 -11.60
C VAL A 70 3.29 -6.69 -12.61
N MET A 71 3.27 -7.33 -13.78
CA MET A 71 2.28 -7.08 -14.83
C MET A 71 0.87 -7.31 -14.28
N ASP A 72 -0.08 -6.52 -14.76
CA ASP A 72 -1.51 -6.57 -14.39
C ASP A 72 -1.81 -6.23 -12.92
N GLU A 73 -0.80 -5.87 -12.13
CA GLU A 73 -0.95 -5.30 -10.80
C GLU A 73 -0.78 -3.77 -10.81
N MET A 74 -1.16 -3.14 -9.70
CA MET A 74 -0.85 -1.75 -9.38
C MET A 74 -0.20 -1.68 -8.01
N ALA A 75 0.76 -0.79 -7.87
CA ALA A 75 1.47 -0.60 -6.62
C ALA A 75 1.86 0.86 -6.43
N VAL A 76 2.00 1.25 -5.17
CA VAL A 76 2.55 2.55 -4.80
C VAL A 76 4.06 2.41 -4.73
N LEU A 77 4.77 3.09 -5.62
CA LEU A 77 6.22 3.06 -5.68
C LEU A 77 6.83 4.41 -5.28
N THR A 78 8.06 4.38 -4.79
CA THR A 78 8.78 5.58 -4.35
C THR A 78 9.64 6.13 -5.49
N VAL A 79 9.57 7.44 -5.74
CA VAL A 79 10.40 8.11 -6.74
C VAL A 79 11.84 8.24 -6.23
N LYS A 80 12.78 7.52 -6.85
CA LYS A 80 14.21 7.59 -6.50
C LYS A 80 14.89 8.82 -7.06
N GLU A 81 14.62 9.11 -8.33
CA GLU A 81 15.23 10.23 -9.03
C GLU A 81 14.36 10.72 -10.19
N LYS A 82 14.65 11.95 -10.62
CA LYS A 82 14.03 12.57 -11.80
C LYS A 82 15.13 12.88 -12.81
N THR A 83 14.90 12.54 -14.06
CA THR A 83 15.85 12.69 -15.16
C THR A 83 15.21 13.43 -16.33
N ARG A 84 15.94 13.54 -17.45
CA ARG A 84 15.45 14.19 -18.68
C ARG A 84 14.40 13.38 -19.43
N ILE A 85 14.21 12.11 -19.09
CA ILE A 85 13.28 11.20 -19.79
C ILE A 85 12.05 10.83 -18.95
N GLY A 86 12.04 11.19 -17.66
CA GLY A 86 10.97 10.85 -16.73
C GLY A 86 11.47 10.80 -15.29
N ALA A 87 10.86 9.92 -14.51
CA ALA A 87 11.29 9.59 -13.16
C ALA A 87 11.65 8.10 -13.08
N PHE A 88 12.52 7.74 -12.15
CA PHE A 88 12.85 6.35 -11.85
C PHE A 88 12.27 5.98 -10.49
N LEU A 89 11.56 4.85 -10.45
CA LEU A 89 10.81 4.37 -9.30
C LEU A 89 11.50 3.15 -8.70
N ASP A 90 11.55 3.10 -7.37
CA ASP A 90 11.93 1.91 -6.64
C ASP A 90 10.83 0.87 -6.75
N TRP A 91 11.14 -0.24 -7.40
CA TRP A 91 10.28 -1.42 -7.47
C TRP A 91 10.97 -2.68 -6.93
N GLY A 92 12.08 -2.51 -6.20
CA GLY A 92 12.77 -3.59 -5.52
C GLY A 92 13.73 -4.42 -6.36
N LEU A 93 14.05 -4.06 -7.60
CA LEU A 93 15.09 -4.72 -8.42
C LEU A 93 16.34 -3.86 -8.55
N GLU A 94 17.43 -4.43 -9.08
CA GLU A 94 18.72 -3.72 -9.27
C GLU A 94 18.61 -2.51 -10.21
N LYS A 95 17.68 -2.56 -11.17
CA LYS A 95 17.40 -1.49 -12.11
C LYS A 95 16.08 -0.85 -11.73
N ASP A 96 16.08 0.46 -11.50
CA ASP A 96 14.85 1.21 -11.21
C ASP A 96 13.89 1.22 -12.41
N LEU A 97 12.59 1.32 -12.12
CA LEU A 97 11.52 1.31 -13.11
C LEU A 97 11.29 2.71 -13.67
N LEU A 98 11.41 2.88 -14.98
CA LEU A 98 11.18 4.16 -15.65
C LEU A 98 9.68 4.51 -15.65
N LEU A 99 9.33 5.70 -15.17
CA LEU A 99 8.05 6.39 -15.34
C LEU A 99 8.23 7.56 -16.33
N PRO A 100 7.95 7.37 -17.63
CA PRO A 100 8.12 8.42 -18.64
C PRO A 100 7.22 9.62 -18.39
N PHE A 101 7.63 10.82 -18.82
CA PHE A 101 6.81 12.03 -18.65
C PHE A 101 5.41 11.93 -19.27
N LYS A 102 5.28 11.24 -20.42
CA LYS A 102 3.99 11.03 -21.09
C LYS A 102 3.02 10.16 -20.29
N GLU A 103 3.54 9.40 -19.32
CA GLU A 103 2.78 8.48 -18.48
C GLU A 103 2.57 9.01 -17.06
N GLN A 104 3.01 10.24 -16.77
CA GLN A 104 2.73 10.95 -15.53
C GLN A 104 1.41 11.71 -15.64
N THR A 105 0.49 11.51 -14.70
CA THR A 105 -0.75 12.28 -14.62
C THR A 105 -0.54 13.63 -13.92
N VAL A 106 0.45 13.69 -13.04
CA VAL A 106 0.95 14.92 -12.39
C VAL A 106 2.47 14.87 -12.29
N PRO A 107 3.17 16.01 -12.25
CA PRO A 107 4.61 16.03 -12.05
C PRO A 107 5.00 15.41 -10.71
N VAL A 108 5.94 14.47 -10.72
CA VAL A 108 6.48 13.83 -9.51
C VAL A 108 7.83 14.40 -9.09
N ARG A 109 8.17 14.27 -7.80
CA ARG A 109 9.44 14.67 -7.19
C ARG A 109 10.09 13.50 -6.46
N ARG A 110 11.41 13.59 -6.28
CA ARG A 110 12.18 12.61 -5.51
C ARG A 110 11.62 12.46 -4.10
N GLY A 111 11.45 11.22 -3.66
CA GLY A 111 10.88 10.86 -2.35
C GLY A 111 9.35 10.82 -2.31
N GLU A 112 8.66 11.29 -3.35
CA GLU A 112 7.20 11.14 -3.41
C GLU A 112 6.80 9.71 -3.75
N HIS A 113 5.57 9.36 -3.41
CA HIS A 113 4.95 8.08 -3.69
C HIS A 113 3.92 8.22 -4.80
N CYS A 114 3.90 7.29 -5.76
CA CYS A 114 2.93 7.29 -6.85
C CYS A 114 2.33 5.91 -7.06
N LEU A 115 1.01 5.86 -7.19
CA LEU A 115 0.32 4.68 -7.67
C LEU A 115 0.60 4.50 -9.16
N VAL A 116 1.15 3.35 -9.53
CA VAL A 116 1.51 3.04 -10.91
C VAL A 116 1.15 1.61 -11.28
N ALA A 117 0.99 1.38 -12.58
CA ALA A 117 0.89 0.06 -13.18
C ALA A 117 2.07 -0.21 -14.11
N LEU A 118 2.35 -1.48 -14.37
CA LEU A 118 3.37 -1.91 -15.30
C LEU A 118 2.82 -1.97 -16.74
N TYR A 119 3.66 -1.62 -17.71
CA TYR A 119 3.36 -1.84 -19.13
C TYR A 119 4.64 -2.04 -19.93
N LEU A 120 4.51 -2.58 -21.15
CA LEU A 120 5.59 -2.69 -22.11
C LEU A 120 5.56 -1.51 -23.09
N ASP A 121 6.68 -0.80 -23.23
CA ASP A 121 6.83 0.23 -24.26
C ASP A 121 6.95 -0.39 -25.67
N LYS A 122 7.02 0.47 -26.69
CA LYS A 122 7.14 0.06 -28.10
C LYS A 122 8.42 -0.77 -28.36
N SER A 123 9.44 -0.61 -27.54
CA SER A 123 10.71 -1.35 -27.60
C SER A 123 10.73 -2.56 -26.67
N LYS A 124 9.57 -2.98 -26.16
CA LYS A 124 9.40 -4.13 -25.25
C LYS A 124 10.21 -3.96 -23.96
N ARG A 125 10.31 -2.75 -23.40
CA ARG A 125 10.89 -2.50 -22.08
C ARG A 125 9.77 -2.28 -21.06
N LEU A 126 10.00 -2.75 -19.84
CA LEU A 126 9.08 -2.55 -18.73
C LEU A 126 9.18 -1.11 -18.24
N CYS A 127 8.03 -0.43 -18.20
CA CYS A 127 7.87 0.96 -17.75
C CYS A 127 6.65 1.06 -16.82
N ALA A 128 6.63 2.09 -15.99
CA ALA A 128 5.52 2.46 -15.14
C ALA A 128 4.59 3.49 -15.81
N THR A 129 3.31 3.43 -15.50
CA THR A 129 2.34 4.48 -15.84
C THR A 129 1.46 4.85 -14.66
N MET A 130 1.21 6.15 -14.46
CA MET A 130 0.22 6.65 -13.49
C MET A 130 -1.20 6.66 -14.06
N LYS A 131 -1.39 6.31 -15.33
CA LYS A 131 -2.71 6.22 -15.99
C LYS A 131 -3.40 4.91 -15.62
N VAL A 132 -3.82 4.84 -14.36
CA VAL A 132 -4.36 3.61 -13.75
C VAL A 132 -5.86 3.40 -13.95
N TYR A 133 -6.59 4.42 -14.42
CA TYR A 133 -8.06 4.40 -14.48
C TYR A 133 -8.62 3.17 -15.22
N GLU A 134 -8.05 2.81 -16.38
CA GLU A 134 -8.50 1.69 -17.21
C GLU A 134 -8.18 0.31 -16.61
N ARG A 135 -7.40 0.27 -15.53
CA ARG A 135 -6.95 -0.94 -14.84
C ARG A 135 -7.69 -1.18 -13.53
N LEU A 136 -8.53 -0.23 -13.12
CA LEU A 136 -9.35 -0.35 -11.93
C LEU A 136 -10.64 -1.11 -12.24
N HIS A 137 -11.15 -1.80 -11.24
CA HIS A 137 -12.33 -2.64 -11.36
C HIS A 137 -13.52 -2.10 -10.55
N SER A 138 -14.73 -2.44 -11.00
CA SER A 138 -15.99 -2.09 -10.33
C SER A 138 -16.61 -3.26 -9.54
N ASP A 139 -16.00 -4.44 -9.53
CA ASP A 139 -16.50 -5.65 -8.88
C ASP A 139 -15.85 -5.85 -7.49
N SER A 140 -15.83 -4.80 -6.69
CA SER A 140 -15.25 -4.88 -5.34
C SER A 140 -16.09 -5.77 -4.43
N PRO A 141 -15.48 -6.53 -3.50
CA PRO A 141 -16.21 -7.34 -2.53
C PRO A 141 -16.85 -6.50 -1.41
N TYR A 142 -16.55 -5.19 -1.36
CA TYR A 142 -16.95 -4.30 -0.30
C TYR A 142 -18.43 -3.94 -0.31
N GLN A 143 -18.97 -3.74 0.88
CA GLN A 143 -20.34 -3.34 1.13
C GLN A 143 -20.40 -2.01 1.87
N LYS A 144 -21.60 -1.41 1.88
CA LYS A 144 -21.86 -0.20 2.66
C LYS A 144 -21.54 -0.45 4.14
N GLY A 145 -20.64 0.35 4.68
CA GLY A 145 -20.23 0.28 6.07
C GLY A 145 -18.79 -0.17 6.28
N ASP A 146 -18.21 -0.87 5.30
CA ASP A 146 -16.88 -1.42 5.39
C ASP A 146 -15.82 -0.32 5.50
N GLN A 147 -14.73 -0.62 6.21
CA GLN A 147 -13.54 0.22 6.23
C GLN A 147 -12.62 -0.22 5.10
N VAL A 148 -12.08 0.76 4.38
CA VAL A 148 -11.20 0.53 3.24
C VAL A 148 -10.00 1.46 3.29
N THR A 149 -8.92 1.00 2.68
CA THR A 149 -7.74 1.83 2.42
C THR A 149 -7.56 2.02 0.92
N GLY A 150 -6.95 3.11 0.50
CA GLY A 150 -6.67 3.30 -0.92
C GLY A 150 -5.80 4.50 -1.21
N THR A 151 -5.36 4.57 -2.45
CA THR A 151 -4.45 5.61 -2.93
C THR A 151 -5.18 6.61 -3.81
N VAL A 152 -5.04 7.90 -3.54
CA VAL A 152 -5.57 8.96 -4.41
C VAL A 152 -4.84 8.93 -5.75
N TYR A 153 -5.57 8.72 -6.85
CA TYR A 153 -4.98 8.76 -8.20
C TYR A 153 -5.38 10.00 -8.99
N ARG A 154 -6.44 10.71 -8.57
CA ARG A 154 -6.90 11.95 -9.21
C ARG A 154 -7.71 12.80 -8.22
N VAL A 155 -7.50 14.10 -8.25
CA VAL A 155 -8.33 15.09 -7.52
C VAL A 155 -9.04 15.96 -8.54
N ASN A 156 -10.35 16.13 -8.40
CA ASN A 156 -11.15 17.03 -9.21
C ASN A 156 -11.98 17.97 -8.30
N PRO A 157 -11.76 19.30 -8.35
CA PRO A 157 -12.45 20.26 -7.47
C PRO A 157 -13.98 20.33 -7.60
N GLU A 158 -14.54 19.84 -8.71
CA GLU A 158 -15.98 19.84 -8.97
C GLU A 158 -16.63 18.52 -8.51
N ILE A 159 -15.92 17.40 -8.65
CA ILE A 159 -16.46 16.06 -8.40
C ILE A 159 -16.06 15.54 -7.01
N GLY A 160 -14.75 15.54 -6.73
CA GLY A 160 -14.20 14.96 -5.51
C GLY A 160 -12.81 14.32 -5.71
N VAL A 161 -12.44 13.44 -4.79
CA VAL A 161 -11.15 12.72 -4.78
C VAL A 161 -11.37 11.29 -5.23
N PHE A 162 -10.70 10.91 -6.31
CA PHE A 162 -10.74 9.54 -6.84
C PHE A 162 -9.64 8.70 -6.20
N VAL A 163 -10.05 7.56 -5.66
CA VAL A 163 -9.23 6.66 -4.86
C VAL A 163 -9.23 5.29 -5.51
N ALA A 164 -8.06 4.67 -5.61
CA ALA A 164 -7.92 3.26 -5.95
C ALA A 164 -7.94 2.46 -4.65
N VAL A 165 -9.10 1.91 -4.30
CA VAL A 165 -9.30 1.11 -3.09
C VAL A 165 -8.54 -0.21 -3.25
N ASP A 166 -7.71 -0.56 -2.27
CA ASP A 166 -6.72 -1.66 -2.32
C ASP A 166 -5.85 -1.64 -3.58
N ASN A 167 -5.63 -0.47 -4.18
CA ASN A 167 -4.97 -0.31 -5.46
C ASN A 167 -5.61 -1.17 -6.58
N ARG A 168 -6.92 -1.44 -6.51
CA ARG A 168 -7.62 -2.32 -7.45
C ARG A 168 -9.00 -1.82 -7.85
N TYR A 169 -9.75 -1.21 -6.94
CA TYR A 169 -11.16 -0.88 -7.15
C TYR A 169 -11.41 0.62 -7.23
N PHE A 170 -12.45 1.00 -7.96
CA PHE A 170 -12.88 2.39 -8.03
C PHE A 170 -13.49 2.87 -6.70
N GLY A 171 -12.93 3.95 -6.14
CA GLY A 171 -13.50 4.71 -5.04
C GLY A 171 -13.57 6.20 -5.36
N LEU A 172 -14.57 6.88 -4.79
CA LEU A 172 -14.75 8.32 -4.88
C LEU A 172 -15.11 8.87 -3.50
N ILE A 173 -14.33 9.84 -3.02
CA ILE A 173 -14.73 10.71 -1.90
C ILE A 173 -15.41 11.92 -2.54
N PRO A 174 -16.75 12.05 -2.48
CA PRO A 174 -17.46 13.16 -3.10
C PRO A 174 -17.02 14.49 -2.48
N LYS A 175 -17.10 15.59 -3.25
CA LYS A 175 -16.70 16.93 -2.79
C LYS A 175 -17.23 17.32 -1.39
N LYS A 176 -18.47 16.94 -1.07
CA LYS A 176 -19.13 17.23 0.22
C LYS A 176 -18.52 16.48 1.42
N GLU A 177 -17.79 15.39 1.17
CA GLU A 177 -17.13 14.56 2.18
C GLU A 177 -15.62 14.88 2.30
N ILE A 178 -15.15 15.95 1.65
CA ILE A 178 -13.74 16.36 1.68
C ILE A 178 -13.53 17.34 2.84
N TYR A 179 -12.79 16.89 3.85
CA TYR A 179 -12.43 17.68 5.03
C TYR A 179 -10.94 18.04 5.10
N ASP A 180 -10.14 17.57 4.14
CA ASP A 180 -8.69 17.78 4.08
C ASP A 180 -8.23 18.04 2.63
N ASN A 181 -6.99 18.49 2.45
CA ASN A 181 -6.41 18.76 1.15
C ASN A 181 -5.67 17.53 0.61
N TYR A 182 -6.37 16.74 -0.21
CA TYR A 182 -5.80 15.55 -0.85
C TYR A 182 -4.97 15.87 -2.08
N ARG A 183 -3.92 15.07 -2.29
CA ARG A 183 -3.05 15.09 -3.47
C ARG A 183 -2.95 13.70 -4.06
N THR A 184 -2.64 13.62 -5.36
CA THR A 184 -2.32 12.35 -6.01
C THR A 184 -1.13 11.69 -5.29
N GLY A 185 -1.28 10.42 -4.94
CA GLY A 185 -0.31 9.64 -4.18
C GLY A 185 -0.64 9.52 -2.68
N ASP A 186 -1.54 10.35 -2.14
CA ASP A 186 -1.93 10.28 -0.73
C ASP A 186 -2.63 8.95 -0.42
N GLN A 187 -2.30 8.37 0.74
CA GLN A 187 -3.02 7.24 1.31
C GLN A 187 -4.24 7.73 2.09
N VAL A 188 -5.34 7.01 1.95
CA VAL A 188 -6.61 7.36 2.59
C VAL A 188 -7.21 6.14 3.28
N ASN A 189 -7.67 6.35 4.51
CA ASN A 189 -8.53 5.43 5.25
C ASN A 189 -9.96 5.98 5.21
N ALA A 190 -10.90 5.22 4.66
CA ALA A 190 -12.26 5.68 4.47
C ALA A 190 -13.28 4.58 4.80
N ARG A 191 -14.54 4.98 4.95
CA ARG A 191 -15.68 4.09 5.05
C ARG A 191 -16.47 4.10 3.75
N VAL A 192 -16.92 2.94 3.29
CA VAL A 192 -17.86 2.83 2.16
C VAL A 192 -19.22 3.34 2.59
N THR A 193 -19.72 4.39 1.94
CA THR A 193 -21.03 4.97 2.20
C THR A 193 -22.11 4.42 1.28
N GLU A 194 -21.73 4.01 0.07
CA GLU A 194 -22.61 3.47 -0.95
C GLU A 194 -21.81 2.64 -1.96
N VAL A 195 -22.38 1.51 -2.36
CA VAL A 195 -21.98 0.78 -3.58
C VAL A 195 -22.95 1.21 -4.67
N ARG A 196 -22.45 1.90 -5.69
CA ARG A 196 -23.26 2.45 -6.77
C ARG A 196 -23.76 1.36 -7.71
N SER A 197 -24.75 1.68 -8.55
CA SER A 197 -25.27 0.77 -9.57
C SER A 197 -24.23 0.33 -10.61
N ASP A 198 -23.18 1.11 -10.84
CA ASP A 198 -22.03 0.77 -11.70
C ASP A 198 -20.91 0.02 -10.96
N GLY A 199 -21.17 -0.44 -9.72
CA GLY A 199 -20.25 -1.19 -8.86
C GLY A 199 -19.19 -0.34 -8.15
N LYS A 200 -19.09 0.95 -8.48
CA LYS A 200 -18.08 1.85 -7.88
C LYS A 200 -18.45 2.26 -6.45
N LEU A 201 -17.44 2.55 -5.64
CA LEU A 201 -17.63 2.89 -4.24
C LEU A 201 -17.67 4.41 -4.04
N ASN A 202 -18.68 4.89 -3.30
CA ASN A 202 -18.61 6.19 -2.65
C ASN A 202 -18.03 6.02 -1.25
N LEU A 203 -17.14 6.93 -0.87
CA LEU A 203 -16.34 6.90 0.33
C LEU A 203 -16.58 8.15 1.16
N ALA A 204 -16.53 8.00 2.48
CA ALA A 204 -16.40 9.12 3.41
C ALA A 204 -15.16 8.92 4.27
N VAL A 205 -14.35 9.96 4.40
CA VAL A 205 -13.13 9.89 5.19
C VAL A 205 -13.50 10.11 6.65
N ARG A 206 -12.91 9.34 7.55
CA ARG A 206 -13.02 9.63 8.99
C ARG A 206 -12.25 10.93 9.25
N ASP A 207 -12.88 11.89 9.92
CA ASP A 207 -12.21 13.13 10.32
C ASP A 207 -10.86 12.83 10.98
N LYS A 208 -9.82 13.61 10.66
CA LYS A 208 -8.49 13.50 11.33
C LYS A 208 -8.61 13.49 12.85
N ALA A 209 -9.59 14.24 13.38
CA ALA A 209 -9.91 14.25 14.80
C ALA A 209 -10.38 12.88 15.32
N TYR A 210 -11.14 12.12 14.52
CA TYR A 210 -11.61 10.78 14.86
C TYR A 210 -10.49 9.75 14.77
N LEU A 211 -9.64 9.81 13.73
CA LEU A 211 -8.43 8.97 13.63
C LEU A 211 -7.47 9.21 14.80
N GLN A 212 -7.27 10.48 15.17
CA GLN A 212 -6.45 10.85 16.32
C GLN A 212 -7.10 10.42 17.64
N MET A 213 -8.43 10.46 17.74
CA MET A 213 -9.16 9.89 18.88
C MET A 213 -8.96 8.38 18.97
N ASP A 214 -9.05 7.64 17.86
CA ASP A 214 -8.81 6.19 17.84
C ASP A 214 -7.38 5.85 18.30
N THR A 215 -6.37 6.61 17.84
CA THR A 215 -4.96 6.42 18.27
C THR A 215 -4.71 6.82 19.72
N ASP A 216 -5.31 7.93 20.17
CA ASP A 216 -5.26 8.35 21.57
C ASP A 216 -5.95 7.30 22.47
N SER A 217 -7.08 6.74 22.03
CA SER A 217 -7.82 5.66 22.68
C SER A 217 -7.00 4.36 22.76
N GLU A 218 -6.35 3.94 21.68
CA GLU A 218 -5.42 2.79 21.69
C GLU A 218 -4.25 3.01 22.65
N THR A 219 -3.69 4.22 22.69
CA THR A 219 -2.61 4.57 23.62
C THR A 219 -3.06 4.41 25.08
N ILE A 220 -4.30 4.79 25.40
CA ILE A 220 -4.89 4.60 26.74
C ILE A 220 -5.05 3.10 27.05
N LEU A 221 -5.60 2.31 26.12
CA LEU A 221 -5.81 0.87 26.32
C LEU A 221 -4.47 0.13 26.53
N ASN A 222 -3.47 0.40 25.70
CA ASN A 222 -2.14 -0.19 25.85
C ASN A 222 -1.47 0.18 27.18
N ALA A 223 -1.68 1.42 27.65
CA ALA A 223 -1.21 1.83 28.97
C ALA A 223 -1.96 1.07 30.09
N MET A 224 -3.29 0.89 29.98
CA MET A 224 -4.07 0.10 30.95
C MET A 224 -3.55 -1.33 31.07
N GLU A 225 -3.22 -1.98 29.95
CA GLU A 225 -2.62 -3.33 29.96
C GLU A 225 -1.30 -3.35 30.73
N SER A 226 -0.44 -2.35 30.51
CA SER A 226 0.84 -2.21 31.22
C SER A 226 0.68 -2.00 32.73
N PHE A 227 -0.47 -1.46 33.17
CA PHE A 227 -0.82 -1.25 34.57
C PHE A 227 -1.72 -2.35 35.16
N GLY A 228 -1.83 -3.51 34.50
CA GLY A 228 -2.61 -4.65 35.01
C GLY A 228 -4.11 -4.50 34.86
N GLY A 229 -4.56 -3.80 33.81
CA GLY A 229 -5.97 -3.69 33.41
C GLY A 229 -6.67 -2.40 33.87
N TYR A 230 -5.95 -1.44 34.45
CA TYR A 230 -6.52 -0.15 34.87
C TYR A 230 -5.47 0.96 34.87
N LEU A 231 -5.88 2.22 34.66
CA LEU A 231 -5.00 3.37 34.91
C LEU A 231 -5.13 3.82 36.37
N PRO A 232 -4.01 4.06 37.08
CA PRO A 232 -4.00 4.52 38.47
C PRO A 232 -4.25 6.05 38.59
N PHE A 233 -4.96 6.62 37.63
CA PHE A 233 -5.37 8.03 37.63
C PHE A 233 -6.63 8.20 36.78
N GLY A 234 -7.52 9.10 37.21
CA GLY A 234 -8.77 9.40 36.52
C GLY A 234 -8.71 10.67 35.66
N GLU A 235 -9.87 11.13 35.19
CA GLU A 235 -10.03 12.32 34.34
C GLU A 235 -9.46 13.61 34.97
N LYS A 236 -9.43 13.67 36.31
CA LYS A 236 -8.93 14.82 37.08
C LYS A 236 -7.40 14.89 37.16
N ALA A 237 -6.67 13.93 36.60
CA ALA A 237 -5.22 13.91 36.64
C ALA A 237 -4.58 15.21 36.12
N GLU A 238 -3.45 15.59 36.74
CA GLU A 238 -2.70 16.77 36.32
C GLU A 238 -2.15 16.62 34.89
N PRO A 239 -2.13 17.70 34.09
CA PRO A 239 -1.64 17.66 32.72
C PRO A 239 -0.25 17.02 32.57
N ASP A 240 0.66 17.31 33.51
CA ASP A 240 2.02 16.78 33.49
C ASP A 240 2.08 15.28 33.74
N LYS A 241 1.18 14.75 34.58
CA LYS A 241 1.05 13.31 34.81
C LYS A 241 0.58 12.61 33.54
N ILE A 242 -0.47 13.13 32.90
CA ILE A 242 -1.00 12.59 31.63
C ILE A 242 0.08 12.62 30.54
N LYS A 243 0.79 13.74 30.41
CA LYS A 243 1.84 13.90 29.41
C LYS A 243 3.02 12.93 29.64
N ARG A 244 3.40 12.70 30.89
CA ARG A 244 4.51 11.78 31.23
C ARG A 244 4.14 10.32 30.96
N GLU A 245 2.98 9.88 31.41
CA GLU A 245 2.58 8.47 31.33
C GLU A 245 2.05 8.08 29.94
N LEU A 246 1.32 8.98 29.27
CA LEU A 246 0.59 8.68 28.03
C LEU A 246 1.09 9.46 26.80
N LYS A 247 2.09 10.35 26.97
CA LYS A 247 2.63 11.22 25.90
C LYS A 247 1.58 12.04 25.16
N MET A 248 0.45 12.33 25.79
CA MET A 248 -0.66 13.09 25.19
C MET A 248 -1.05 14.31 26.03
N SER A 249 -1.80 15.24 25.43
CA SER A 249 -2.34 16.41 26.14
C SER A 249 -3.56 16.05 26.99
N LYS A 250 -3.89 16.86 28.01
CA LYS A 250 -5.10 16.66 28.83
C LYS A 250 -6.39 16.74 28.01
N ASN A 251 -6.41 17.54 26.94
CA ASN A 251 -7.56 17.61 26.02
C ASN A 251 -7.67 16.37 25.12
N ALA A 252 -6.54 15.82 24.65
CA ALA A 252 -6.52 14.55 23.93
C ALA A 252 -7.02 13.40 24.82
N PHE A 253 -6.50 13.33 26.04
CA PHE A 253 -6.91 12.35 27.05
C PHE A 253 -8.41 12.37 27.34
N LYS A 254 -9.00 13.54 27.64
CA LYS A 254 -10.45 13.66 27.90
C LYS A 254 -11.30 13.21 26.70
N ARG A 255 -10.89 13.55 25.48
CA ARG A 255 -11.61 13.15 24.26
C ARG A 255 -11.56 11.63 24.05
N ALA A 256 -10.39 11.02 24.21
CA ALA A 256 -10.20 9.58 24.09
C ALA A 256 -10.99 8.81 25.17
N LEU A 257 -10.99 9.29 26.43
CA LEU A 257 -11.84 8.71 27.47
C LEU A 257 -13.32 8.79 27.13
N GLY A 258 -13.80 9.94 26.63
CA GLY A 258 -15.19 10.09 26.21
C GLY A 258 -15.59 9.16 25.07
N HIS A 259 -14.66 8.87 24.15
CA HIS A 259 -14.86 7.92 23.06
C HIS A 259 -14.91 6.48 23.56
N LEU A 260 -13.92 6.05 24.35
CA LEU A 260 -13.87 4.71 24.96
C LEU A 260 -15.08 4.42 25.86
N LEU A 261 -15.61 5.43 26.55
CA LEU A 261 -16.82 5.32 27.37
C LEU A 261 -18.07 5.12 26.51
N LYS A 262 -18.17 5.82 25.37
CA LYS A 262 -19.25 5.64 24.39
C LYS A 262 -19.22 4.28 23.71
N GLU A 263 -18.02 3.75 23.45
CA GLU A 263 -17.83 2.38 22.94
C GLU A 263 -18.04 1.31 24.02
N GLY A 264 -18.24 1.71 25.28
CA GLY A 264 -18.47 0.78 26.39
C GLY A 264 -17.24 -0.04 26.78
N LYS A 265 -16.03 0.38 26.41
CA LYS A 265 -14.78 -0.34 26.70
C LYS A 265 -14.25 -0.10 28.11
N ILE A 266 -14.53 1.07 28.69
CA ILE A 266 -13.99 1.49 29.98
C ILE A 266 -15.07 2.02 30.91
N GLU A 267 -14.77 2.03 32.21
CA GLU A 267 -15.49 2.76 33.25
C GLU A 267 -14.54 3.72 33.97
N ILE A 268 -15.04 4.92 34.30
CA ILE A 268 -14.26 5.97 34.97
C ILE A 268 -14.73 6.05 36.43
N GLY A 269 -13.85 5.66 37.35
CA GLY A 269 -14.02 5.88 38.79
C GLY A 269 -13.36 7.18 39.25
N GLU A 270 -13.48 7.50 40.55
CA GLU A 270 -12.96 8.77 41.09
C GLU A 270 -11.46 8.97 40.88
N ASN A 271 -10.66 7.90 40.96
CA ASN A 271 -9.20 7.95 40.85
C ASN A 271 -8.60 6.84 39.97
N ARG A 272 -9.42 6.13 39.20
CA ARG A 272 -8.97 5.08 38.29
C ARG A 272 -9.87 4.96 37.07
N ILE A 273 -9.31 4.42 36.00
CA ILE A 273 -10.05 4.04 34.79
C ILE A 273 -9.81 2.55 34.60
N GLU A 274 -10.86 1.76 34.51
CA GLU A 274 -10.77 0.30 34.40
C GLU A 274 -11.60 -0.21 33.21
N TYR A 275 -11.29 -1.41 32.72
CA TYR A 275 -12.12 -2.02 31.68
C TYR A 275 -13.53 -2.23 32.21
N ARG A 276 -14.54 -1.97 31.37
CA ARG A 276 -15.91 -2.37 31.70
C ARG A 276 -15.96 -3.89 31.74
N LYS A 277 -16.42 -4.46 32.85
CA LYS A 277 -16.69 -5.90 32.93
C LYS A 277 -17.89 -6.23 32.06
N GLU A 278 -17.72 -7.18 31.13
CA GLU A 278 -18.85 -7.77 30.42
C GLU A 278 -19.82 -8.41 31.44
N LYS A 279 -21.12 -8.19 31.23
CA LYS A 279 -22.18 -8.85 32.00
C LYS A 279 -22.49 -10.21 31.42
#